data_AF-A0A951S9N4-F1
#
_entry.id   AF-A0A951S9N4-F1
#
_cell.length_a   1.000
_cell.length_b   1.000
_cell.length_c   1.000
_cell.angle_alpha   90.00
_cell.angle_beta   90.00
_cell.angle_gamma   90.00
#
_symmetry.space_group_name_H-M   'P 1'
#
loop_
_entity.id
_entity.type
_entity.pdbx_description
1 polymer ?
#
loop_
_entity_poly.entity_id
_entity_poly.type
_entity_poly.pdbx_seq_one_letter_code
_entity_poly.pdbx_strand_id
1 'polypeptide(L)'
;MKHLSLIFGVSLVILGLISISCRSSKTVSTKKPSLTVEDHASDEYHFAPGVYYKLNLPDNMDEFSEATPIKSLTEAGISFTDLWFKRGGRSCRPPGSDHAMMVIVEPALIIRSDQSDLRLLSMGYTEVQIPDMGSCAYSVKHYKFR
;
A
#
# COMPACT_ATOMS: atom_id res chain seq x y z
N MET A 1 -75.03 19.70 -26.44
CA MET A 1 -74.04 20.09 -25.41
C MET A 1 -72.67 19.89 -26.05
N LYS A 2 -72.05 20.87 -26.73
CA LYS A 2 -71.30 22.04 -26.23
C LYS A 2 -70.18 21.69 -25.23
N HIS A 3 -68.93 21.96 -25.68
CA HIS A 3 -67.69 22.21 -24.92
C HIS A 3 -66.98 20.96 -24.31
N LEU A 4 -65.65 20.82 -24.24
CA LEU A 4 -64.52 21.75 -24.31
C LEU A 4 -63.18 20.94 -24.32
N SER A 5 -62.14 21.46 -25.01
CA SER A 5 -60.69 21.45 -24.70
C SER A 5 -59.97 20.13 -24.34
N LEU A 6 -58.97 19.61 -25.07
CA LEU A 6 -57.70 20.21 -25.54
C LEU A 6 -56.90 20.84 -24.40
N ILE A 7 -55.87 20.16 -23.87
CA ILE A 7 -54.66 20.78 -23.27
C ILE A 7 -53.59 19.70 -23.00
N PHE A 8 -52.42 19.93 -23.62
CA PHE A 8 -51.04 19.71 -23.13
C PHE A 8 -50.66 18.33 -22.57
N GLY A 9 -49.52 17.74 -22.94
CA GLY A 9 -48.37 18.28 -23.64
C GLY A 9 -47.21 17.32 -23.45
N VAL A 10 -46.49 17.09 -24.54
CA VAL A 10 -45.02 16.98 -24.61
C VAL A 10 -44.31 16.61 -23.30
N SER A 11 -43.96 15.35 -23.14
CA SER A 11 -42.76 14.93 -22.42
C SER A 11 -42.20 13.65 -23.06
N LEU A 12 -42.00 13.76 -24.37
CA LEU A 12 -40.87 13.12 -25.02
C LEU A 12 -39.63 13.93 -24.60
N VAL A 13 -38.47 13.27 -24.53
CA VAL A 13 -37.09 13.80 -24.44
C VAL A 13 -36.43 13.53 -23.06
N ILE A 14 -35.28 12.86 -23.15
CA ILE A 14 -34.18 12.69 -22.17
C ILE A 14 -34.29 11.55 -21.14
N LEU A 15 -34.31 10.29 -21.60
CA LEU A 15 -33.75 9.17 -20.84
C LEU A 15 -32.71 8.46 -21.71
N GLY A 16 -31.43 8.83 -21.58
CA GLY A 16 -30.39 8.12 -22.35
C GLY A 16 -29.04 8.81 -22.48
N LEU A 17 -28.49 9.42 -21.43
CA LEU A 17 -27.09 9.86 -21.42
C LEU A 17 -26.48 9.74 -20.03
N ILE A 18 -26.25 8.53 -19.53
CA ILE A 18 -25.30 8.33 -18.43
C ILE A 18 -24.51 7.03 -18.67
N SER A 19 -23.72 7.01 -19.74
CA SER A 19 -22.55 6.14 -19.83
C SER A 19 -21.31 7.00 -19.64
N ILE A 20 -21.16 7.55 -18.42
CA ILE A 20 -19.89 8.12 -17.97
C ILE A 20 -18.98 6.92 -17.69
N SER A 21 -18.37 6.40 -18.74
CA SER A 21 -17.19 5.55 -18.62
C SER A 21 -16.09 6.44 -18.03
N CYS A 22 -16.03 6.53 -16.71
CA CYS A 22 -14.89 7.02 -15.96
C CYS A 22 -13.72 6.05 -16.20
N ARG A 23 -13.10 6.13 -17.38
CA ARG A 23 -11.81 5.51 -17.64
C ARG A 23 -10.77 6.42 -17.02
N SER A 24 -10.66 6.35 -15.69
CA SER A 24 -9.54 6.91 -14.96
C SER A 24 -8.31 6.09 -15.36
N SER A 25 -7.62 6.52 -16.42
CA SER A 25 -6.25 6.10 -16.67
C SER A 25 -5.44 6.63 -15.50
N LYS A 26 -5.23 5.80 -14.47
CA LYS A 26 -4.27 6.08 -13.42
C LYS A 26 -2.90 6.17 -14.09
N THR A 27 -2.40 7.39 -14.20
CA THR A 27 -1.01 7.67 -14.58
C THR A 27 -0.14 6.93 -13.58
N VAL A 28 0.50 5.84 -14.01
CA VAL A 28 1.51 5.15 -13.20
C VAL A 28 2.64 6.15 -12.99
N SER A 29 2.83 6.58 -11.75
CA SER A 29 3.86 7.56 -11.38
C SER A 29 5.22 7.04 -11.82
N THR A 30 5.91 7.78 -12.70
CA THR A 30 7.26 7.47 -13.19
C THR A 30 8.36 7.97 -12.25
N LYS A 31 8.00 8.58 -11.13
CA LYS A 31 8.95 9.16 -10.18
C LYS A 31 9.64 8.03 -9.42
N LYS A 32 10.98 7.99 -9.46
CA LYS A 32 11.76 7.07 -8.62
C LYS A 32 11.43 7.33 -7.15
N PRO A 33 11.18 6.29 -6.34
CA PRO A 33 10.90 6.48 -4.92
C PRO A 33 12.11 7.06 -4.21
N SER A 34 11.88 7.90 -3.20
CA SER A 34 12.93 8.27 -2.26
C SER A 34 13.10 7.17 -1.22
N LEU A 35 14.35 6.85 -0.89
CA LEU A 35 14.70 5.83 0.11
C LEU A 35 15.32 6.50 1.34
N THR A 36 14.76 6.20 2.51
CA THR A 36 15.35 6.53 3.82
C THR A 36 15.55 5.27 4.65
N VAL A 37 16.50 5.30 5.58
CA VAL A 37 16.65 4.25 6.60
C VAL A 37 16.17 4.83 7.92
N GLU A 38 15.27 4.11 8.59
CA GLU A 38 14.58 4.55 9.80
C GLU A 38 14.80 3.56 10.95
N ASP A 39 14.76 4.08 12.17
CA ASP A 39 14.73 3.30 13.40
C ASP A 39 13.30 3.32 13.95
N HIS A 40 12.65 2.17 13.95
CA HIS A 40 11.28 1.96 14.45
C HIS A 40 11.26 1.23 15.80
N ALA A 41 12.41 0.99 16.41
CA ALA A 41 12.53 0.18 17.62
C ALA A 41 13.03 0.97 18.84
N SER A 42 13.73 2.09 18.65
CA SER A 42 14.18 2.94 19.76
C SER A 42 13.04 3.72 20.42
N ASP A 43 12.06 4.18 19.63
CA ASP A 43 10.89 4.91 20.09
C ASP A 43 9.61 4.36 19.44
N GLU A 44 8.44 4.71 19.98
CA GLU A 44 7.15 4.36 19.36
C GLU A 44 7.02 5.03 17.99
N TYR A 45 7.15 4.22 16.93
CA TYR A 45 7.01 4.71 15.57
C TYR A 45 5.54 4.92 15.21
N HIS A 46 5.25 6.10 14.63
CA HIS A 46 3.90 6.48 14.25
C HIS A 46 3.72 6.37 12.73
N PHE A 47 3.02 5.34 12.28
CA PHE A 47 2.64 5.21 10.88
C PHE A 47 1.60 6.26 10.51
N ALA A 48 1.83 6.98 9.41
CA ALA A 48 0.87 7.97 8.89
C ALA A 48 -0.41 7.28 8.40
N PRO A 49 -1.62 7.83 8.60
CA PRO A 49 -2.88 7.16 8.28
C PRO A 49 -2.97 6.57 6.87
N GLY A 50 -3.64 5.42 6.74
CA GLY A 50 -3.89 4.77 5.46
C GLY A 50 -4.41 3.33 5.63
N VAL A 51 -4.49 2.62 4.50
CA VAL A 51 -4.76 1.19 4.47
C VAL A 51 -3.42 0.46 4.33
N TYR A 52 -3.18 -0.53 5.20
CA TYR A 52 -1.90 -1.23 5.24
C TYR A 52 -2.04 -2.67 4.80
N TYR A 53 -1.02 -3.15 4.11
CA TYR A 53 -0.91 -4.54 3.74
C TYR A 53 0.49 -5.08 4.06
N LYS A 54 0.57 -6.28 4.61
CA LYS A 54 1.81 -6.99 4.90
C LYS A 54 1.99 -8.12 3.89
N LEU A 55 3.18 -8.23 3.29
CA LEU A 55 3.53 -9.35 2.43
C LEU A 55 3.98 -10.54 3.28
N ASN A 56 3.50 -11.73 2.95
CA ASN A 56 4.04 -12.96 3.52
C ASN A 56 5.40 -13.23 2.89
N LEU A 57 6.46 -13.03 3.67
CA LEU A 57 7.84 -13.21 3.22
C LEU A 57 8.28 -14.68 3.38
N PRO A 58 9.17 -15.17 2.52
CA PRO A 58 9.72 -16.51 2.67
C PRO A 58 10.59 -16.62 3.93
N ASP A 59 10.66 -17.82 4.52
CA ASP A 59 11.53 -18.09 5.67
C ASP A 59 13.01 -17.88 5.32
N ASN A 60 13.40 -18.21 4.08
CA ASN A 60 14.73 -17.94 3.55
C ASN A 60 14.76 -16.59 2.81
N MET A 61 15.48 -15.63 3.37
CA MET A 61 15.60 -14.27 2.86
C MET A 61 16.88 -14.01 2.05
N ASP A 62 17.73 -15.03 1.83
CA ASP A 62 19.03 -14.86 1.18
C ASP A 62 18.91 -14.31 -0.25
N GLU A 63 17.91 -14.79 -0.99
CA GLU A 63 17.62 -14.36 -2.36
C GLU A 63 16.51 -13.29 -2.43
N PHE A 64 15.88 -12.95 -1.30
CA PHE A 64 14.80 -11.98 -1.30
C PHE A 64 15.34 -10.57 -1.56
N SER A 65 14.78 -9.92 -2.58
CA SER A 65 14.98 -8.51 -2.87
C SER A 65 13.66 -7.78 -2.83
N GLU A 66 13.62 -6.69 -2.08
CA GLU A 66 12.50 -5.76 -2.02
C GLU A 66 12.23 -5.05 -3.36
N ALA A 67 13.19 -5.08 -4.30
CA ALA A 67 12.98 -4.57 -5.66
C ALA A 67 11.92 -5.38 -6.43
N THR A 68 11.82 -6.69 -6.18
CA THR A 68 10.86 -7.58 -6.84
C THR A 68 9.40 -7.22 -6.54
N PRO A 69 8.95 -7.09 -5.27
CA PRO A 69 7.60 -6.64 -4.98
C PRO A 69 7.35 -5.20 -5.44
N ILE A 70 8.31 -4.27 -5.30
CA ILE A 70 8.16 -2.90 -5.82
C ILE A 70 7.89 -2.90 -7.32
N LYS A 71 8.67 -3.66 -8.09
CA LYS A 71 8.49 -3.81 -9.53
C LYS A 71 7.12 -4.40 -9.86
N SER A 72 6.74 -5.49 -9.18
CA SER A 72 5.47 -6.18 -9.40
C SER A 72 4.26 -5.27 -9.14
N LEU A 73 4.29 -4.48 -8.06
CA LEU A 73 3.24 -3.50 -7.74
C LEU A 73 3.14 -2.40 -8.80
N THR A 74 4.29 -1.90 -9.26
CA THR A 74 4.37 -0.86 -10.29
C THR A 74 3.84 -1.36 -11.63
N GLU A 75 4.24 -2.57 -12.07
CA GLU A 75 3.79 -3.19 -13.31
C GLU A 75 2.29 -3.54 -13.27
N ALA A 76 1.76 -3.92 -12.11
CA ALA A 76 0.33 -4.16 -11.91
C ALA A 76 -0.52 -2.86 -11.84
N GLY A 77 0.11 -1.69 -11.88
CA GLY A 77 -0.59 -0.40 -11.73
C GLY A 77 -1.29 -0.28 -10.37
N ILE A 78 -0.70 -0.85 -9.32
CA ILE A 78 -1.17 -0.68 -7.95
C ILE A 78 -0.67 0.67 -7.46
N SER A 79 -1.58 1.48 -6.92
CA SER A 79 -1.22 2.76 -6.35
C SER A 79 -0.98 2.60 -4.85
N PHE A 80 0.25 2.86 -4.42
CA PHE A 80 0.66 2.86 -3.02
C PHE A 80 1.57 4.06 -2.78
N THR A 81 1.65 4.48 -1.53
CA THR A 81 2.32 5.73 -1.12
C THR A 81 3.65 5.48 -0.45
N ASP A 82 3.72 4.47 0.40
CA ASP A 82 4.91 4.08 1.14
C ASP A 82 5.09 2.57 1.15
N LEU A 83 6.35 2.13 1.25
CA LEU A 83 6.74 0.75 1.53
C LEU A 83 7.85 0.74 2.58
N TRP A 84 7.67 -0.05 3.63
CA TRP A 84 8.69 -0.32 4.64
C TRP A 84 9.18 -1.75 4.51
N PHE A 85 10.50 -1.94 4.60
CA PHE A 85 11.14 -3.23 4.58
C PHE A 85 12.18 -3.36 5.70
N LYS A 86 12.01 -4.39 6.53
CA LYS A 86 12.98 -4.83 7.52
C LYS A 86 13.46 -6.22 7.12
N ARG A 87 14.78 -6.38 6.94
CA ARG A 87 15.38 -7.69 6.73
C ARG A 87 15.39 -8.47 8.04
N GLY A 88 15.10 -9.76 7.97
CA GLY A 88 15.18 -10.66 9.12
C GLY A 88 16.62 -11.02 9.49
N GLY A 89 16.79 -11.76 10.59
CA GLY A 89 18.11 -12.16 11.07
C GLY A 89 18.07 -13.04 12.32
N ARG A 90 19.25 -13.44 12.80
CA ARG A 90 19.43 -14.28 14.02
C ARG A 90 20.08 -13.55 15.18
N SER A 91 20.35 -12.26 15.00
CA SER A 91 20.93 -11.39 16.00
C SER A 91 20.39 -9.99 15.82
N CYS A 92 20.28 -9.28 16.92
CA CYS A 92 19.83 -7.91 16.96
C CYS A 92 20.86 -7.08 17.72
N ARG A 93 21.29 -5.96 17.12
CA ARG A 93 22.22 -5.02 17.74
C ARG A 93 21.59 -3.63 17.68
N PRO A 94 21.13 -3.08 18.81
CA PRO A 94 20.61 -1.72 18.86
C PRO A 94 21.68 -0.69 18.41
N PRO A 95 21.27 0.42 17.76
CA PRO A 95 22.16 1.52 17.45
C PRO A 95 22.89 2.03 18.70
N GLY A 96 24.20 2.27 18.59
CA GLY A 96 25.01 2.75 19.71
C GLY A 96 25.35 1.71 20.79
N SER A 97 24.88 0.47 20.67
CA SER A 97 25.29 -0.63 21.56
C SER A 97 26.47 -1.41 20.96
N ASP A 98 27.38 -1.89 21.81
CA ASP A 98 28.44 -2.84 21.44
C ASP A 98 28.04 -4.32 21.60
N HIS A 99 26.87 -4.57 22.18
CA HIS A 99 26.37 -5.91 22.42
C HIS A 99 25.28 -6.29 21.41
N ALA A 100 25.43 -7.47 20.82
CA ALA A 100 24.39 -8.12 20.02
C ALA A 100 23.66 -9.16 20.86
N MET A 101 22.33 -9.16 20.80
CA MET A 101 21.47 -10.18 21.40
C MET A 101 21.14 -11.24 20.35
N MET A 102 21.26 -12.51 20.73
CA MET A 102 20.82 -13.63 19.88
C MET A 102 19.30 -13.76 19.98
N VAL A 103 18.60 -13.36 18.93
CA VAL A 103 17.14 -13.39 18.82
C VAL A 103 16.73 -13.67 17.38
N ILE A 104 15.58 -14.30 17.20
CA ILE A 104 14.98 -14.44 15.87
C ILE A 104 14.33 -13.11 15.53
N VAL A 105 14.86 -12.43 14.51
CA VAL A 105 14.28 -11.20 13.96
C VAL A 105 13.50 -11.58 12.72
N GLU A 106 12.18 -11.52 12.80
CA GLU A 106 11.32 -11.79 11.65
C GLU A 106 11.46 -10.70 10.58
N PRO A 107 11.54 -11.07 9.30
CA PRO A 107 11.49 -10.09 8.23
C PRO A 107 10.08 -9.49 8.12
N ALA A 108 9.98 -8.25 7.66
CA ALA A 108 8.70 -7.61 7.43
C ALA A 108 8.74 -6.71 6.19
N LEU A 109 7.67 -6.76 5.39
CA LEU A 109 7.42 -5.84 4.29
C LEU A 109 5.97 -5.36 4.39
N ILE A 110 5.80 -4.05 4.59
CA ILE A 110 4.50 -3.40 4.74
C ILE A 110 4.37 -2.33 3.65
N ILE A 111 3.20 -2.24 3.05
CA ILE A 111 2.83 -1.15 2.14
C ILE A 111 1.69 -0.35 2.73
N ARG A 112 1.67 0.96 2.44
CA ARG A 112 0.55 1.85 2.75
C ARG A 112 -0.04 2.43 1.49
N SER A 113 -1.35 2.36 1.36
CA SER A 113 -2.13 3.04 0.32
C SER A 113 -3.14 4.00 0.94
N ASP A 114 -3.58 4.99 0.16
CA ASP A 114 -4.63 5.91 0.60
C ASP A 114 -6.03 5.27 0.52
N GLN A 115 -6.18 4.17 -0.21
CA GLN A 115 -7.43 3.43 -0.43
C GLN A 115 -7.17 1.92 -0.44
N SER A 116 -8.18 1.13 -0.05
CA SER A 116 -8.13 -0.33 -0.14
C SER A 116 -8.03 -0.78 -1.61
N ASP A 117 -7.23 -1.81 -1.88
CA ASP A 117 -7.08 -2.41 -3.21
C ASP A 117 -7.03 -3.94 -3.11
N LEU A 118 -8.14 -4.59 -3.46
CA LEU A 118 -8.29 -6.06 -3.36
C LEU A 118 -7.27 -6.84 -4.21
N ARG A 119 -6.65 -6.21 -5.22
CA ARG A 119 -5.62 -6.84 -6.03
C ARG A 119 -4.39 -7.20 -5.19
N LEU A 120 -4.10 -6.44 -4.13
CA LEU A 120 -3.01 -6.76 -3.20
C LEU A 120 -3.21 -8.12 -2.51
N LEU A 121 -4.46 -8.46 -2.16
CA LEU A 121 -4.79 -9.76 -1.58
C LEU A 121 -4.45 -10.90 -2.56
N SER A 122 -4.79 -10.71 -3.85
CA SER A 122 -4.45 -11.69 -4.90
C SER A 122 -2.94 -11.81 -5.17
N MET A 123 -2.14 -10.82 -4.74
CA MET A 123 -0.68 -10.82 -4.84
C MET A 123 0.01 -11.38 -3.60
N GLY A 124 -0.73 -11.99 -2.66
CA GLY A 124 -0.16 -12.61 -1.46
C GLY A 124 0.05 -11.65 -0.29
N TYR A 125 -0.52 -10.45 -0.36
CA TYR A 125 -0.54 -9.53 0.78
C TYR A 125 -1.77 -9.79 1.67
N THR A 126 -1.64 -9.45 2.94
CA THR A 126 -2.75 -9.47 3.92
C THR A 126 -2.99 -8.07 4.44
N GLU A 127 -4.25 -7.61 4.46
CA GLU A 127 -4.60 -6.32 5.06
C GLU A 127 -4.39 -6.38 6.58
N VAL A 128 -3.76 -5.35 7.14
CA VAL A 128 -3.48 -5.26 8.58
C VAL A 128 -4.05 -3.97 9.15
N GLN A 129 -4.72 -4.06 10.29
CA GLN A 129 -5.30 -2.89 10.95
C GLN A 129 -4.25 -2.05 11.67
N ILE A 130 -3.27 -2.72 12.28
CA ILE A 130 -2.19 -2.09 13.03
C ILE A 130 -0.88 -2.52 12.36
N PRO A 131 -0.21 -1.64 11.59
CA PRO A 131 1.08 -1.95 10.99
C PRO A 131 2.14 -2.04 12.09
N ASP A 132 3.02 -3.03 11.98
CA ASP A 132 4.13 -3.23 12.90
C ASP A 132 5.32 -3.85 12.15
N MET A 133 6.51 -3.25 12.33
CA MET A 133 7.74 -3.81 11.79
C MET A 133 8.31 -4.90 12.69
N GLY A 134 7.74 -5.13 13.88
CA GLY A 134 8.19 -6.11 14.87
C GLY A 134 9.43 -5.66 15.63
N SER A 135 9.84 -6.45 16.62
CA SER A 135 11.04 -6.15 17.42
C SER A 135 12.30 -6.00 16.57
N CYS A 136 13.27 -5.26 17.09
CA CYS A 136 14.57 -5.07 16.45
C CYS A 136 14.51 -4.39 15.07
N ALA A 137 13.50 -3.54 14.86
CA ALA A 137 13.33 -2.70 13.68
C ALA A 137 14.24 -1.45 13.67
N TYR A 138 15.53 -1.63 13.97
CA TYR A 138 16.52 -0.53 14.02
C TYR A 138 17.01 -0.08 12.64
N SER A 139 16.79 -0.89 11.60
CA SER A 139 17.17 -0.58 10.22
C SER A 139 16.03 -0.98 9.29
N VAL A 140 15.08 -0.06 9.14
CA VAL A 140 13.94 -0.19 8.23
C VAL A 140 14.18 0.67 7.01
N LYS A 141 14.19 0.06 5.83
CA LYS A 141 14.19 0.79 4.55
C LYS A 141 12.77 1.30 4.30
N HIS A 142 12.62 2.61 4.14
CA HIS A 142 11.36 3.25 3.83
C HIS A 142 11.43 3.89 2.44
N TYR A 143 10.59 3.41 1.54
CA TYR A 143 10.44 3.91 0.17
C TYR A 143 9.18 4.77 0.07
N LYS A 144 9.33 6.03 -0.37
CA LYS A 144 8.21 6.97 -0.54
C LYS A 144 8.00 7.27 -2.02
N PHE A 145 6.76 7.11 -2.50
CA PHE A 145 6.41 7.15 -3.93
C PHE A 145 5.71 8.44 -4.37
N ARG A 146 5.73 9.48 -3.52
CA ARG A 146 5.15 10.82 -3.77
C ARG A 146 6.11 11.76 -4.51
#